data_AF-A0A9E1R585-F1
#
_entry.id   AF-A0A9E1R585-F1
#
_cell.length_a   1.000
_cell.length_b   1.000
_cell.length_c   1.000
_cell.angle_alpha   90.00
_cell.angle_beta   90.00
_cell.angle_gamma   90.00
#
_symmetry.space_group_name_H-M   'P 1'
#
loop_
_entity.id
_entity.type
_entity.pdbx_description
1 polymer ?
#
loop_
_entity_poly.entity_id
_entity_poly.type
_entity_poly.pdbx_seq_one_letter_code
_entity_poly.pdbx_strand_id
1 'polypeptide(L)'
;MKNWSLLAKEHDLDITISGLPAIPSFSFNSPNALAYKTLITQEMLSNNFLSSNLIFSSLAHTPLIVEKYFEHLDLIFGLIRECESGRDVMSLLNGPVCHSGFKRLN
;
A
#
# COMPACT_ATOMS: atom_id res chain seq x y z
N MET A 1 -16.73 8.42 3.33
CA MET A 1 -15.56 8.65 2.45
C MET A 1 -14.51 7.65 2.86
N LYS A 2 -14.10 6.74 1.96
CA LYS A 2 -13.06 5.74 2.27
C LYS A 2 -11.72 6.46 2.49
N ASN A 3 -10.99 6.02 3.50
CA ASN A 3 -9.62 6.46 3.77
C ASN A 3 -8.82 5.27 4.30
N TRP A 4 -7.49 5.41 4.35
CA TRP A 4 -6.62 4.31 4.77
C TRP A 4 -6.87 3.83 6.20
N SER A 5 -7.24 4.71 7.13
CA SER A 5 -7.49 4.33 8.52
C SER A 5 -8.76 3.47 8.66
N LEU A 6 -9.83 3.81 7.94
CA LEU A 6 -11.04 3.00 7.91
C LEU A 6 -10.76 1.64 7.28
N LEU A 7 -10.07 1.62 6.15
CA LEU A 7 -9.75 0.39 5.43
C LEU A 7 -8.86 -0.54 6.26
N ALA A 8 -7.83 0.02 6.91
CA ALA A 8 -6.98 -0.75 7.81
C ALA A 8 -7.77 -1.35 8.97
N LYS A 9 -8.71 -0.59 9.55
CA LYS A 9 -9.59 -1.07 10.61
C LYS A 9 -10.52 -2.20 10.14
N GLU A 10 -11.07 -2.10 8.94
CA GLU A 10 -11.94 -3.14 8.34
C GLU A 10 -11.20 -4.46 8.15
N HIS A 11 -9.89 -4.40 7.85
CA HIS A 11 -9.03 -5.58 7.68
C HIS A 11 -8.23 -5.96 8.92
N ASP A 12 -8.46 -5.30 10.06
CA ASP A 12 -7.71 -5.50 11.31
C ASP A 12 -6.18 -5.44 11.10
N LEU A 13 -5.74 -4.39 10.39
CA LEU A 13 -4.34 -4.09 10.11
C LEU A 13 -3.90 -2.84 10.88
N ASP A 14 -2.73 -2.92 11.51
CA ASP A 14 -2.13 -1.77 12.19
C ASP A 14 -1.26 -0.95 11.24
N ILE A 15 -1.65 0.31 11.03
CA ILE A 15 -0.94 1.25 10.16
C ILE A 15 -0.68 2.58 10.85
N THR A 16 0.44 3.20 10.49
CA THR A 16 0.76 4.58 10.83
C THR A 16 0.62 5.45 9.59
N ILE A 17 -0.22 6.48 9.64
CA ILE A 17 -0.39 7.48 8.57
C ILE A 17 0.50 8.70 8.88
N SER A 18 1.24 9.18 7.89
CA SER A 18 2.18 10.30 8.03
C SER A 18 2.34 11.07 6.71
N GLY A 19 3.06 12.19 6.76
CA GLY A 19 3.34 13.03 5.59
C GLY A 19 2.49 14.29 5.55
N LEU A 20 2.55 14.98 4.41
CA LEU A 20 1.83 16.23 4.19
C LEU A 20 0.51 15.96 3.44
N PRO A 21 -0.51 16.83 3.52
CA PRO A 21 -1.75 16.64 2.76
C PRO A 21 -1.56 16.46 1.24
N ALA A 22 -0.51 17.07 0.69
CA ALA A 22 -0.15 16.92 -0.73
C ALA A 22 0.56 15.61 -1.06
N ILE A 23 1.24 15.00 -0.07
CA ILE A 23 2.00 13.75 -0.24
C ILE A 23 1.79 12.88 1.01
N PRO A 24 0.55 12.40 1.24
CA PRO A 24 0.28 11.54 2.37
C PRO A 24 0.89 10.17 2.11
N SER A 25 1.22 9.48 3.20
CA SER A 25 1.73 8.12 3.17
C SER A 25 1.23 7.32 4.37
N PHE A 26 1.28 6.00 4.28
CA PHE A 26 1.06 5.11 5.41
C PHE A 26 2.16 4.05 5.47
N SER A 27 2.34 3.42 6.63
CA SER A 27 3.20 2.25 6.78
C SER A 27 2.51 1.23 7.66
N PHE A 28 2.68 -0.05 7.38
CA PHE A 28 2.26 -1.11 8.30
C PHE A 28 3.21 -1.18 9.48
N ASN A 29 2.65 -1.36 10.68
CA ASN A 29 3.41 -1.60 11.90
C ASN A 29 3.70 -3.11 12.05
N SER A 30 4.40 -3.68 11.05
CA SER A 30 4.68 -5.12 10.95
C SER A 30 6.14 -5.34 10.52
N PRO A 31 6.78 -6.44 10.95
CA PRO A 31 8.10 -6.84 10.42
C PRO A 31 8.13 -6.96 8.89
N ASN A 32 6.98 -7.25 8.28
CA ASN A 32 6.80 -7.42 6.84
C ASN A 32 6.49 -6.11 6.08
N ALA A 33 6.59 -4.93 6.73
CA ALA A 33 6.18 -3.66 6.14
C ALA A 33 6.76 -3.37 4.75
N LEU A 34 8.05 -3.70 4.52
CA LEU A 34 8.67 -3.53 3.20
C LEU A 34 8.15 -4.52 2.16
N ALA A 35 7.85 -5.76 2.57
CA ALA A 35 7.23 -6.75 1.68
C ALA A 35 5.81 -6.30 1.29
N TYR A 36 5.01 -5.79 2.24
CA TYR A 36 3.69 -5.24 1.95
C TYR A 36 3.74 -4.00 1.06
N LYS A 37 4.72 -3.11 1.27
CA LYS A 37 4.95 -1.99 0.35
C LYS A 37 5.26 -2.48 -1.07
N THR A 38 6.05 -3.55 -1.19
CA THR A 38 6.37 -4.17 -2.48
C THR A 38 5.13 -4.78 -3.12
N LEU A 39 4.34 -5.54 -2.34
CA LEU A 39 3.08 -6.15 -2.76
C LEU A 39 2.07 -5.09 -3.25
N ILE A 40 1.86 -4.02 -2.48
CA ILE A 40 0.96 -2.93 -2.90
C ILE A 40 1.45 -2.33 -4.21
N THR A 41 2.75 -2.04 -4.32
CA THR A 41 3.28 -1.41 -5.53
C THR A 41 3.06 -2.28 -6.76
N GLN A 42 3.35 -3.59 -6.68
CA GLN A 42 3.14 -4.48 -7.84
C GLN A 42 1.65 -4.63 -8.22
N GLU A 43 0.76 -4.77 -7.23
CA GLU A 43 -0.67 -4.99 -7.49
C GLU A 43 -1.35 -3.70 -7.99
N MET A 44 -0.92 -2.54 -7.49
CA MET A 44 -1.42 -1.26 -8.01
C MET A 44 -0.93 -1.05 -9.44
N LEU A 45 0.34 -1.36 -9.74
CA LEU A 45 0.89 -1.25 -11.10
C LEU A 45 0.19 -2.21 -12.08
N SER A 46 -0.13 -3.44 -11.68
CA SER A 46 -0.88 -4.38 -12.52
C SER A 46 -2.29 -3.88 -12.85
N ASN A 47 -2.85 -3.01 -12.00
CA ASN A 47 -4.14 -2.33 -12.19
C ASN A 47 -4.02 -0.90 -12.77
N ASN A 48 -2.88 -0.54 -13.38
CA ASN A 48 -2.61 0.77 -13.99
C ASN A 48 -2.58 1.96 -13.00
N PHE A 49 -2.32 1.71 -11.71
CA PHE A 49 -2.08 2.74 -10.70
C PHE A 49 -0.59 2.82 -10.36
N LEU A 50 0.03 3.96 -10.64
CA LEU A 50 1.37 4.28 -10.13
C LEU A 50 1.25 4.74 -8.67
N SER A 51 1.08 3.79 -7.76
CA SER A 51 0.96 4.05 -6.33
C SER A 51 1.64 2.95 -5.52
N SER A 52 2.01 3.31 -4.30
CA SER A 52 2.56 2.39 -3.30
C SER A 52 1.87 2.68 -1.97
N ASN A 53 2.65 2.86 -0.91
CA ASN A 53 2.19 3.33 0.39
C ASN A 53 2.08 4.86 0.49
N LEU A 54 2.31 5.57 -0.62
CA LEU A 54 2.22 7.03 -0.72
C LEU A 54 1.50 7.44 -2.01
N ILE A 55 0.90 8.62 -1.99
CA ILE A 55 0.23 9.23 -3.15
C ILE A 55 0.70 10.68 -3.28
N PHE A 56 0.86 11.15 -4.52
CA PHE A 56 0.98 12.57 -4.81
C PHE A 56 -0.41 13.12 -5.15
N SER A 57 -1.00 13.89 -4.25
CA SER A 57 -2.33 14.47 -4.45
C SER A 57 -2.30 15.50 -5.58
N SER A 58 -3.22 15.39 -6.53
CA SER A 58 -3.37 16.31 -7.67
C SER A 58 -4.81 16.79 -7.79
N LEU A 59 -5.00 18.05 -8.18
CA LEU A 59 -6.32 18.59 -8.52
C LEU A 59 -6.94 17.90 -9.76
N ALA A 60 -6.14 17.18 -10.53
CA ALA A 60 -6.61 16.37 -11.66
C ALA A 60 -7.26 15.04 -11.21
N HIS A 61 -7.10 14.62 -9.96
CA HIS A 61 -7.75 13.40 -9.46
C HIS A 61 -9.26 13.60 -9.35
N THR A 62 -10.02 12.78 -10.07
CA THR A 62 -11.48 12.77 -10.01
C THR A 62 -11.97 11.83 -8.90
N PRO A 63 -13.18 12.04 -8.35
CA PRO A 63 -13.76 11.12 -7.37
C PRO A 63 -13.77 9.66 -7.83
N LEU A 64 -14.02 9.42 -9.12
CA LEU A 64 -14.02 8.08 -9.73
C LEU A 64 -12.64 7.41 -9.66
N ILE A 65 -11.55 8.17 -9.90
CA ILE A 65 -10.18 7.63 -9.81
C ILE A 65 -9.87 7.28 -8.35
N VAL A 66 -10.29 8.12 -7.40
CA VAL A 66 -10.09 7.88 -5.97
C VAL A 66 -10.87 6.65 -5.50
N GLU A 67 -12.11 6.47 -5.98
CA GLU A 67 -12.91 5.29 -5.66
C GLU A 67 -12.25 4.00 -6.15
N LYS A 68 -11.85 3.95 -7.43
CA LYS A 68 -11.12 2.80 -8.00
C LYS A 68 -9.81 2.50 -7.28
N TYR A 69 -9.07 3.54 -6.88
CA TYR A 69 -7.87 3.38 -6.07
C TYR A 69 -8.16 2.62 -4.77
N PHE A 70 -9.22 3.01 -4.06
CA PHE A 70 -9.60 2.35 -2.81
C PHE A 70 -10.18 0.95 -3.04
N GLU A 71 -10.91 0.70 -4.12
CA GLU A 71 -11.40 -0.64 -4.47
C GLU A 71 -10.24 -1.63 -4.70
N HIS A 72 -9.20 -1.23 -5.42
CA HIS A 72 -8.02 -2.08 -5.60
C HIS A 72 -7.22 -2.24 -4.30
N LEU A 73 -7.06 -1.16 -3.54
CA LEU A 73 -6.32 -1.22 -2.27
C LEU A 73 -7.03 -2.12 -1.23
N ASP A 74 -8.36 -2.16 -1.24
CA ASP A 74 -9.19 -3.01 -0.37
C ASP A 74 -8.87 -4.50 -0.56
N LEU A 75 -8.80 -4.94 -1.83
CA LEU A 75 -8.41 -6.32 -2.17
C LEU A 75 -6.99 -6.65 -1.67
N ILE A 76 -6.06 -5.70 -1.81
CA ILE A 76 -4.67 -5.90 -1.37
C ILE A 76 -4.59 -5.93 0.16
N PHE A 77 -5.37 -5.13 0.88
CA PHE A 77 -5.45 -5.17 2.34
C PHE A 77 -5.97 -6.53 2.83
N GLY A 78 -6.95 -7.12 2.13
CA GLY A 78 -7.37 -8.50 2.37
C GLY A 78 -6.23 -9.51 2.26
N LEU A 79 -5.43 -9.43 1.20
CA LEU A 79 -4.25 -10.28 1.03
C LEU A 79 -3.20 -10.08 2.13
N ILE A 80 -2.98 -8.83 2.55
CA ILE A 80 -2.05 -8.51 3.65
C ILE A 80 -2.57 -9.09 4.96
N ARG A 81 -3.89 -9.06 5.21
CA ARG A 81 -4.48 -9.69 6.39
C ARG A 81 -4.29 -11.20 6.40
N GLU A 82 -4.40 -11.87 5.25
CA GLU A 82 -4.06 -13.29 5.15
C GLU A 82 -2.58 -13.54 5.49
N CYS A 83 -1.69 -12.62 5.11
CA CYS A 83 -0.26 -12.72 5.44
C CYS A 83 -0.01 -12.57 6.94
N GLU A 84 -0.66 -11.61 7.60
CA GLU A 84 -0.62 -11.47 9.07
C GLU A 84 -1.24 -12.70 9.78
N SER A 85 -2.09 -13.47 9.07
CA SER A 85 -2.68 -14.71 9.56
C SER A 85 -1.84 -15.97 9.24
N GLY A 86 -0.64 -15.81 8.65
CA GLY A 86 0.31 -16.90 8.42
C GLY A 86 0.58 -17.26 6.96
N ARG A 87 -0.06 -16.59 5.98
CA ARG A 87 0.31 -16.75 4.56
C ARG A 87 1.68 -16.13 4.32
N ASP A 88 2.56 -16.83 3.59
CA ASP A 88 3.86 -16.29 3.24
C ASP A 88 3.75 -15.19 2.17
N VAL A 89 4.02 -13.95 2.55
CA VAL A 89 4.04 -12.80 1.64
C VAL A 89 5.07 -12.95 0.53
N MET A 90 6.20 -13.62 0.79
CA MET A 90 7.29 -13.76 -0.20
C MET A 90 6.85 -14.60 -1.39
N SER A 91 5.95 -15.57 -1.17
CA SER A 91 5.33 -16.37 -2.24
C SER A 91 4.44 -15.56 -3.20
N LEU A 92 4.05 -14.34 -2.81
CA LEU A 92 3.18 -13.45 -3.60
C LEU A 92 3.95 -12.41 -4.40
N LEU A 93 5.23 -12.22 -4.10
CA LEU A 93 6.03 -11.19 -4.75
C LEU A 93 6.59 -11.71 -6.08
N ASN A 94 6.42 -10.93 -7.14
CA ASN A 94 6.99 -11.24 -8.47
C ASN A 94 8.50 -10.94 -8.57
N GLY A 95 9.10 -10.40 -7.50
CA GLY A 95 10.48 -9.96 -7.47
C GLY A 95 10.99 -9.71 -6.04
N PRO A 96 12.22 -9.21 -5.88
CA PRO A 96 12.79 -8.96 -4.56
C PRO A 96 12.05 -7.83 -3.83
N VAL A 97 12.06 -7.90 -2.49
CA VAL A 97 11.52 -6.84 -1.63
C VAL A 97 12.23 -5.51 -1.90
N CYS A 98 11.47 -4.42 -1.96
CA CYS A 98 12.02 -3.08 -2.19
C CYS A 98 12.98 -2.66 -1.08
N HIS A 99 14.01 -1.88 -1.45
CA HIS A 99 14.94 -1.32 -0.47
C HIS A 99 14.28 -0.21 0.37
N SER A 100 14.64 -0.15 1.64
CA SER A 100 14.31 0.99 2.50
C SER A 100 15.21 2.18 2.19
N GLY A 101 14.61 3.32 1.83
CA GLY A 101 15.33 4.57 1.61
C GLY A 101 16.19 4.58 0.35
N PHE A 102 17.01 5.63 0.22
CA PHE A 102 17.92 5.81 -0.90
C PHE A 102 19.35 5.54 -0.43
N LYS A 103 19.86 4.33 -0.68
CA LYS A 103 21.27 4.01 -0.49
C LYS A 103 21.96 4.05 -1.85
N ARG A 104 23.03 4.83 -1.98
CA ARG A 104 23.87 4.81 -3.18
C ARG A 104 24.49 3.41 -3.30
N LEU A 105 24.33 2.77 -4.45
CA LEU A 105 25.19 1.65 -4.84
C LEU A 105 26.55 2.26 -5.22
N ASN A 106 27.58 1.96 -4.44
CA ASN A 106 28.98 2.19 -4.81
C ASN A 106 29.61 0.85 -5.14
#